data_AF-A0A317AYP4-F1
#
_entry.id   AF-A0A317AYP4-F1
#
_cell.length_a   1.000
_cell.length_b   1.000
_cell.length_c   1.000
_cell.angle_alpha   90.00
_cell.angle_beta   90.00
_cell.angle_gamma   90.00
#
_symmetry.space_group_name_H-M   'P 1'
#
loop_
_entity.id
_entity.type
_entity.pdbx_description
1 polymer ?
#
loop_
_entity_poly.entity_id
_entity_poly.type
_entity_poly.pdbx_seq_one_letter_code
_entity_poly.pdbx_strand_id
1 'polypeptide(L)' 'MESYNLKTASTYINNLLLARGLLRNGKPIEFAHPSRGEGGKEATMAQIINLVHDLILKRDVCICHRVIFDDIPLTSA' A
#
# COMPACT_ATOMS: atom_id res chain seq x y z
N MET A 1 16.92 -19.65 -11.50
CA MET A 1 15.46 -19.42 -11.43
C MET A 1 15.26 -18.42 -10.32
N GLU A 2 14.81 -17.17 -10.55
CA GLU A 2 14.21 -16.29 -9.51
C GLU A 2 13.86 -14.87 -10.00
N SER A 3 14.62 -14.30 -10.95
CA SER A 3 14.41 -12.90 -11.40
C SER A 3 13.09 -12.66 -12.15
N TYR A 4 12.58 -13.67 -12.87
CA TYR A 4 11.30 -13.58 -13.59
C TYR A 4 10.10 -13.44 -12.64
N ASN A 5 10.21 -13.98 -11.42
CA ASN A 5 9.16 -13.89 -10.41
C ASN A 5 9.13 -12.52 -9.74
N LEU A 6 10.30 -11.92 -9.45
CA LEU A 6 10.37 -10.63 -8.76
C LEU A 6 9.80 -9.48 -9.59
N LYS A 7 10.06 -9.47 -10.91
CA LYS A 7 9.53 -8.43 -11.79
C LYS A 7 8.01 -8.55 -11.93
N THR A 8 7.51 -9.78 -12.11
CA THR A 8 6.07 -10.06 -12.18
C THR A 8 5.35 -9.73 -10.87
N ALA A 9 5.94 -10.10 -9.72
CA ALA A 9 5.42 -9.76 -8.40
C ALA A 9 5.41 -8.24 -8.16
N SER A 10 6.47 -7.54 -8.57
CA SER A 10 6.54 -6.07 -8.52
C SER A 10 5.40 -5.43 -9.31
N THR A 11 5.15 -5.90 -10.54
CA THR A 11 4.04 -5.43 -11.37
C THR A 11 2.70 -5.71 -10.72
N TYR A 12 2.49 -6.92 -10.20
CA TYR A 12 1.26 -7.29 -9.50
C TYR A 12 0.98 -6.38 -8.29
N ILE A 13 1.99 -6.16 -7.44
CA ILE A 13 1.87 -5.29 -6.27
C ILE A 13 1.55 -3.86 -6.71
N ASN A 14 2.25 -3.32 -7.70
CA ASN A 14 1.96 -1.97 -8.20
C ASN A 14 0.53 -1.83 -8.73
N ASN A 15 0.02 -2.83 -9.45
CA ASN A 15 -1.38 -2.84 -9.91
C ASN A 15 -2.36 -2.87 -8.73
N LEU A 16 -2.06 -3.64 -7.68
CA LEU A 16 -2.88 -3.68 -6.45
C LEU A 16 -2.87 -2.33 -5.71
N LEU A 17 -1.70 -1.69 -5.61
CA LEU A 17 -1.56 -0.36 -4.99
C LEU A 17 -2.30 0.71 -5.79
N LEU A 18 -2.25 0.64 -7.13
CA LEU A 18 -2.99 1.53 -8.02
C LEU A 18 -4.50 1.38 -7.81
N ALA A 19 -5.01 0.15 -7.79
CA ALA A 19 -6.43 -0.14 -7.58
C ALA A 19 -6.96 0.35 -6.23
N ARG A 20 -6.08 0.45 -5.22
CA ARG A 20 -6.40 0.97 -3.88
C ARG A 20 -6.15 2.47 -3.72
N GLY A 21 -5.67 3.16 -4.76
CA GLY A 21 -5.32 4.58 -4.69
C GLY A 21 -4.14 4.88 -3.75
N LEU A 22 -3.24 3.92 -3.55
CA LEU A 22 -2.10 4.02 -2.61
C LEU A 22 -0.78 4.38 -3.30
N LEU A 23 -0.75 4.44 -4.63
CA LEU A 23 0.43 4.92 -5.36
C LEU A 23 0.51 6.44 -5.26
N ARG A 24 1.61 6.91 -4.66
CA ARG A 24 1.90 8.34 -4.56
C ARG A 24 2.17 8.89 -5.95
N ASN A 25 1.31 9.82 -6.40
CA ASN A 25 1.37 10.46 -7.72
C ASN A 25 1.23 9.49 -8.91
N GLY A 26 0.71 8.27 -8.69
CA GLY A 26 0.59 7.24 -9.73
C GLY A 26 1.93 6.67 -10.21
N LYS A 27 3.04 6.98 -9.54
CA LYS A 27 4.35 6.42 -9.88
C LYS A 27 4.53 5.01 -9.30
N PRO A 28 4.92 4.03 -10.13
CA PRO A 28 5.18 2.68 -9.65
C PRO A 28 6.47 2.62 -8.83
N ILE A 29 6.52 1.72 -7.86
CA ILE A 29 7.69 1.46 -7.01
C ILE A 29 8.48 0.29 -7.60
N GLU A 30 9.80 0.45 -7.76
CA GLU A 30 10.70 -0.59 -8.25
C GLU A 30 11.08 -1.58 -7.13
N PHE A 31 10.17 -2.52 -6.82
CA PHE A 31 10.40 -3.56 -5.81
C PHE A 31 11.49 -4.55 -6.21
N ALA A 32 11.64 -4.82 -7.52
CA ALA A 32 12.60 -5.81 -8.01
C ALA A 32 14.04 -5.27 -8.01
N HIS A 33 14.22 -3.96 -8.24
CA HIS A 33 15.53 -3.33 -8.31
C HIS A 33 15.49 -1.94 -7.66
N PRO A 34 15.58 -1.85 -6.32
CA PRO A 34 15.45 -0.59 -5.62
C PRO A 34 16.52 0.44 -6.02
N SER A 35 17.70 0.00 -6.47
CA SER A 35 18.75 0.90 -6.99
C SER A 35 18.41 1.54 -8.34
N ARG A 36 17.43 1.02 -9.09
CA ARG A 36 16.96 1.57 -10.38
C ARG A 36 15.80 2.56 -10.24
N GLY A 37 15.23 2.69 -9.04
CA GLY A 37 14.16 3.66 -8.79
C GLY A 37 14.68 5.10 -8.85
N GLU A 38 13.76 6.03 -9.09
CA GLU A 38 14.07 7.47 -9.07
C GLU A 38 14.57 7.89 -7.68
N GLY A 39 15.78 8.46 -7.65
CA GLY A 39 16.46 8.83 -6.40
C GLY A 39 17.31 7.69 -5.80
N GLY A 40 17.47 6.57 -6.51
CA GLY A 40 18.32 5.47 -6.11
C GLY A 40 17.70 4.59 -5.01
N LYS A 41 18.55 3.73 -4.42
CA LYS A 41 18.12 2.71 -3.47
C LYS A 41 17.45 3.32 -2.24
N GLU A 42 18.04 4.35 -1.65
CA GLU A 42 17.55 4.96 -0.42
C GLU A 42 16.18 5.63 -0.60
N ALA A 43 15.99 6.36 -1.71
CA ALA A 43 14.70 6.96 -2.03
C ALA A 43 13.61 5.91 -2.24
N THR A 44 13.91 4.82 -2.96
CA THR A 44 12.96 3.73 -3.18
C THR A 44 12.60 3.03 -1.86
N MET A 45 13.58 2.79 -0.99
CA MET A 45 13.33 2.21 0.34
C MET A 45 12.50 3.15 1.21
N ALA A 46 12.74 4.46 1.17
CA ALA A 46 11.91 5.44 1.87
C ALA A 46 10.46 5.43 1.36
N GLN A 47 10.24 5.27 0.04
CA GLN A 47 8.88 5.11 -0.51
C GLN A 47 8.20 3.86 0.04
N ILE A 48 8.91 2.73 0.12
CA ILE A 48 8.38 1.47 0.67
C ILE A 48 8.02 1.64 2.15
N ILE A 49 8.89 2.27 2.95
CA ILE A 49 8.63 2.51 4.39
C ILE A 49 7.40 3.39 4.57
N ASN A 50 7.29 4.49 3.81
CA ASN A 50 6.12 5.37 3.86
C ASN A 50 4.84 4.67 3.41
N LEU A 51 4.92 3.79 2.40
CA LEU A 51 3.79 2.99 1.96
C LEU A 51 3.30 2.04 3.07
N VAL A 52 4.21 1.33 3.73
CA VAL A 52 3.86 0.44 4.85
C VAL A 52 3.27 1.24 6.01
N HIS A 53 3.84 2.41 6.30
CA HIS A 53 3.32 3.33 7.31
C HIS A 53 1.88 3.77 7.00
N ASP A 54 1.59 4.22 5.77
CA ASP A 54 0.25 4.62 5.34
C ASP A 54 -0.74 3.44 5.34
N LEU A 55 -0.29 2.23 4.99
CA LEU A 55 -1.11 1.02 5.05
C LEU A 55 -1.52 0.66 6.48
N ILE A 56 -0.60 0.79 7.44
CA ILE A 56 -0.88 0.57 8.86
C ILE A 56 -1.87 1.63 9.35
N LEU A 57 -1.60 2.91 9.08
CA LEU A 57 -2.48 4.01 9.49
C LEU A 57 -3.87 3.92 8.87
N LYS A 58 -3.99 3.72 7.55
CA LYS A 58 -5.29 3.56 6.89
C LYS A 58 -6.06 2.36 7.43
N ARG A 59 -5.38 1.25 7.74
CA ARG A 59 -6.04 0.08 8.33
C ARG A 59 -6.56 0.38 9.73
N ASP A 60 -5.78 1.08 10.54
CA ASP A 60 -6.19 1.52 11.88
C ASP A 60 -7.42 2.44 11.82
N VAL A 61 -7.40 3.42 10.91
CA VAL A 61 -8.53 4.35 10.68
C VAL A 61 -9.77 3.62 10.15
N CYS A 62 -9.62 2.65 9.25
CA CYS A 62 -10.76 1.86 8.75
C CYS A 62 -11.36 0.95 9.83
N ILE A 63 -10.57 0.43 10.77
CA ILE A 63 -11.07 -0.38 11.88
C ILE A 63 -11.82 0.52 12.87
N CYS A 64 -11.25 1.68 13.21
CA CYS A 64 -11.88 2.64 14.12
C CYS A 64 -13.18 3.27 13.55
N HIS A 65 -13.32 3.42 12.23
CA HIS A 65 -14.56 3.93 11.64
C HIS A 65 -15.68 2.87 11.61
N ARG A 66 -15.35 1.57 11.48
CA ARG A 66 -16.37 0.51 11.45
C ARG A 66 -17.00 0.26 12.83
N VAL A 67 -16.24 0.43 13.92
CA VAL A 67 -16.76 0.19 15.28
C VAL A 67 -17.74 1.27 15.79
N ILE A 68 -17.81 2.45 15.16
CA ILE A 68 -18.70 3.53 15.60
C ILE A 68 -20.12 3.39 15.01
N PHE A 69 -20.30 2.69 13.88
CA PHE A 69 -21.60 2.59 13.19
C PHE A 69 -22.36 1.27 13.41
N ASP A 70 -21.75 0.26 14.04
CA ASP A 70 -22.39 -1.05 14.27
C ASP A 70 -23.02 -1.18 15.68
N ASP A 71 -22.82 -0.21 16.58
CA ASP A 71 -23.26 -0.29 18.00
C ASP A 71 -24.43 0.64 18.37
N ILE A 72 -25.23 1.14 17.41
CA ILE A 72 -26.53 1.74 17.77
C ILE A 72 -27.62 0.66 17.64
N PRO A 73 -28.06 0.04 18.74
CA PRO A 73 -29.29 -0.74 18.70
C PRO A 73 -30.43 0.21 18.36
N LEU A 74 -30.98 0.05 17.16
CA LEU A 74 -32.31 0.55 16.79
C LEU A 74 -33.34 -0.16 17.68
N THR A 75 -33.48 0.30 18.94
CA THR A 75 -34.62 -0.08 19.77
C THR A 75 -35.82 0.75 19.33
N SER A 76 -36.51 0.24 18.30
CA SER A 76 -37.88 0.62 17.98
C SER A 76 -38.78 -0.57 18.30
N ALA A 77 -39.45 -0.52 19.45
CA ALA A 77 -40.73 -1.18 19.76
C ALA A 77 -41.17 -0.78 21.16
#